data_AF-A0A918V8T0-F1
#
_entry.id   AF-A0A918V8T0-F1
#
_cell.length_a   1.000
_cell.length_b   1.000
_cell.length_c   1.000
_cell.angle_alpha   90.00
_cell.angle_beta   90.00
_cell.angle_gamma   90.00
#
_symmetry.space_group_name_H-M   'P 1'
#
loop_
_entity.id
_entity.type
_entity.pdbx_description
1 polymer ?
#
loop_
_entity_poly.entity_id
_entity_poly.type
_entity_poly.pdbx_seq_one_letter_code
_entity_poly.pdbx_strand_id
1 'polypeptide(L)'
;MPTPSEPTENPACWIRSTVDDRGNAACLLQWGPVQALLHPDTVLVTARDLTTAAAYAETDVALLAALREDIGLNGDHALAHFFQTIRARRPVPTGQPALRIHSVAGARTGRPLVHIARGSMKGELTPDEAREMAQHWTEAATAAQIDVRLRYALGEWDRLTPDEIEHLFALLQKVQR
;
A
#
# COMPACT_ATOMS: atom_id res chain seq x y z
N MET A 1 14.47 -35.76 -19.41
CA MET A 1 13.26 -35.19 -18.81
C MET A 1 13.57 -33.75 -18.43
N PRO A 2 12.91 -32.75 -19.03
CA PRO A 2 13.10 -31.37 -18.62
C PRO A 2 12.37 -31.14 -17.29
N THR A 3 13.08 -30.53 -16.35
CA THR A 3 12.58 -30.02 -15.06
C THR A 3 11.41 -29.08 -15.32
N PRO A 4 10.29 -29.15 -14.57
CA PRO A 4 9.26 -28.13 -14.66
C PRO A 4 9.88 -26.80 -14.21
N SER A 5 9.92 -25.85 -15.12
CA SER A 5 10.26 -24.46 -14.82
C SER A 5 9.22 -23.93 -13.84
N GLU A 6 9.63 -23.73 -12.58
CA GLU A 6 8.83 -23.01 -11.61
C GLU A 6 8.44 -21.65 -12.22
N PRO A 7 7.16 -21.27 -12.16
CA PRO A 7 6.77 -19.93 -12.55
C PRO A 7 7.51 -18.96 -11.63
N THR A 8 8.28 -18.06 -12.22
CA THR A 8 9.02 -17.02 -11.51
C THR A 8 8.00 -16.14 -10.81
N GLU A 9 7.75 -16.41 -9.52
CA GLU A 9 6.77 -15.71 -8.70
C GLU A 9 7.05 -14.21 -8.78
N ASN A 10 6.08 -13.49 -9.32
CA ASN A 10 6.05 -12.04 -9.27
C ASN A 10 6.14 -11.63 -7.79
N PRO A 11 7.20 -10.95 -7.31
CA PRO A 11 7.34 -10.61 -5.89
C PRO A 11 6.46 -9.40 -5.58
N ALA A 12 5.15 -9.53 -5.83
CA ALA A 12 4.17 -8.50 -5.59
C ALA A 12 4.17 -8.16 -4.10
N CYS A 13 4.16 -6.87 -3.79
CA CYS A 13 3.98 -6.38 -2.42
C CYS A 13 2.53 -6.70 -2.02
N TRP A 14 2.33 -7.65 -1.12
CA TRP A 14 1.00 -8.07 -0.69
C TRP A 14 0.85 -8.02 0.82
N ILE A 15 -0.39 -7.85 1.28
CA ILE A 15 -0.74 -7.70 2.69
C ILE A 15 -1.99 -8.50 3.02
N ARG A 16 -2.06 -9.10 4.22
CA ARG A 16 -3.25 -9.81 4.71
C ARG A 16 -3.53 -9.51 6.18
N SER A 17 -4.76 -9.77 6.62
CA SER A 17 -5.09 -9.76 8.05
C SER A 17 -4.43 -10.94 8.79
N THR A 18 -4.12 -10.71 10.06
CA THR A 18 -3.61 -11.71 11.00
C THR A 18 -3.83 -11.21 12.43
N VAL A 19 -3.33 -11.95 13.41
CA VAL A 19 -3.19 -11.51 14.81
C VAL A 19 -1.72 -11.47 15.22
N ASP A 20 -1.40 -10.68 16.25
CA ASP A 20 -0.09 -10.70 16.91
C ASP A 20 0.01 -11.83 17.95
N ASP A 21 1.15 -11.91 18.65
CA ASP A 21 1.43 -12.89 19.70
C ASP A 21 0.53 -12.75 20.94
N ARG A 22 -0.20 -11.64 21.05
CA ARG A 22 -1.14 -11.31 22.13
C ARG A 22 -2.60 -11.39 21.68
N GLY A 23 -2.87 -11.79 20.43
CA GLY A 23 -4.22 -11.86 19.87
C GLY A 23 -4.81 -10.52 19.43
N ASN A 24 -4.03 -9.44 19.38
CA ASN A 24 -4.48 -8.16 18.85
C ASN A 24 -4.48 -8.15 17.32
N ALA A 25 -5.24 -7.21 16.75
CA ALA A 25 -5.37 -7.07 15.31
C ALA A 25 -4.04 -6.66 14.69
N ALA A 26 -3.59 -7.42 13.70
CA ALA A 26 -2.36 -7.12 12.98
C ALA A 26 -2.51 -7.43 11.49
N CYS A 27 -1.60 -6.92 10.68
CA CYS A 27 -1.51 -7.23 9.26
C CYS A 27 -0.12 -7.76 8.94
N LEU A 28 -0.05 -8.80 8.12
CA LEU A 28 1.21 -9.34 7.64
C LEU A 28 1.51 -8.78 6.25
N LEU A 29 2.55 -7.96 6.15
CA LEU A 29 3.14 -7.52 4.89
C LEU A 29 4.18 -8.56 4.44
N GLN A 30 4.15 -8.89 3.15
CA GLN A 30 5.20 -9.65 2.48
C GLN A 30 5.55 -9.00 1.13
N TRP A 31 6.84 -8.73 0.93
CA TRP A 31 7.36 -8.19 -0.33
C TRP A 31 8.76 -8.75 -0.60
N GLY A 32 8.82 -9.78 -1.45
CA GLY A 32 10.05 -10.56 -1.65
C GLY A 32 10.56 -11.12 -0.31
N PRO A 33 11.82 -10.87 0.09
CA PRO A 33 12.37 -11.34 1.37
C PRO A 33 11.89 -10.52 2.58
N VAL A 34 11.20 -9.39 2.37
CA VAL A 34 10.75 -8.54 3.46
C VAL A 34 9.43 -9.07 3.99
N GLN A 35 9.42 -9.46 5.25
CA GLN A 35 8.23 -9.80 6.01
C GLN A 35 8.11 -8.88 7.22
N ALA A 36 6.92 -8.33 7.46
CA ALA A 36 6.70 -7.46 8.60
C ALA A 36 5.27 -7.59 9.15
N LEU A 37 5.17 -7.66 10.47
CA LEU A 37 3.90 -7.52 11.18
C LEU A 37 3.64 -6.03 11.42
N LEU A 38 2.46 -5.55 11.03
CA LEU A 38 2.06 -4.16 11.07
C LEU A 38 0.78 -3.98 11.88
N HIS A 39 0.67 -2.84 12.58
CA HIS A 39 -0.59 -2.44 13.21
C HIS A 39 -1.58 -1.94 12.13
N PRO A 40 -2.90 -2.20 12.26
CA PRO A 40 -3.90 -1.73 11.29
C PRO A 40 -3.83 -0.22 11.00
N ASP A 41 -3.53 0.61 12.01
CA ASP A 41 -3.40 2.06 11.81
C ASP A 41 -2.26 2.42 10.85
N THR A 42 -1.11 1.74 10.96
CA THR A 42 0.02 1.91 10.04
C THR A 42 -0.38 1.54 8.61
N VAL A 43 -1.17 0.49 8.46
CA VAL A 43 -1.66 0.02 7.16
C VAL A 43 -2.62 1.03 6.53
N LEU A 44 -3.57 1.55 7.32
CA LEU A 44 -4.51 2.58 6.87
C LEU A 44 -3.83 3.89 6.50
N VAL A 45 -2.81 4.32 7.28
CA VAL A 45 -1.96 5.46 6.91
C VAL A 45 -1.28 5.21 5.57
N THR A 46 -0.73 4.02 5.36
CA THR A 46 -0.06 3.67 4.09
C THR A 46 -1.03 3.69 2.90
N ALA A 47 -2.24 3.15 3.06
CA ALA A 47 -3.28 3.18 2.03
C ALA A 47 -3.68 4.62 1.66
N ARG A 48 -3.84 5.49 2.66
CA ARG A 48 -4.09 6.92 2.46
C ARG A 48 -2.95 7.59 1.70
N ASP A 49 -1.70 7.29 2.06
CA ASP A 49 -0.52 7.88 1.43
C ASP A 49 -0.36 7.42 -0.03
N LEU A 50 -0.68 6.16 -0.34
CA LEU A 50 -0.73 5.64 -1.72
C LEU A 50 -1.75 6.42 -2.57
N THR A 51 -2.97 6.59 -2.05
CA THR A 51 -4.04 7.34 -2.74
C THR A 51 -3.66 8.80 -2.95
N THR A 52 -3.05 9.42 -1.93
CA THR A 52 -2.59 10.81 -1.99
C THR A 52 -1.47 10.97 -3.02
N ALA A 53 -0.50 10.05 -3.04
CA ALA A 53 0.59 10.07 -3.99
C ALA A 53 0.12 9.87 -5.44
N ALA A 54 -0.87 9.00 -5.68
CA ALA A 54 -1.50 8.82 -6.98
C ALA A 54 -2.10 10.13 -7.50
N ALA A 55 -2.93 10.80 -6.67
CA ALA A 55 -3.53 12.08 -7.02
C ALA A 55 -2.49 13.19 -7.28
N TYR A 56 -1.43 13.24 -6.46
CA TYR A 56 -0.34 14.20 -6.65
C TYR A 56 0.48 13.94 -7.91
N ALA A 57 0.71 12.68 -8.29
CA ALA A 57 1.42 12.34 -9.52
C ALA A 57 0.64 12.81 -10.76
N GLU A 58 -0.66 12.56 -10.80
CA GLU A 58 -1.55 13.01 -11.88
C GLU A 58 -1.62 14.53 -11.95
N THR A 59 -1.82 15.19 -10.80
CA THR A 59 -1.85 16.65 -10.71
C THR A 59 -0.54 17.27 -11.19
N ASP A 60 0.59 16.68 -10.83
CA ASP A 60 1.90 17.18 -11.24
C ASP A 60 2.11 17.06 -12.75
N VAL A 61 1.68 15.95 -13.37
CA VAL A 61 1.75 15.77 -14.82
C VAL A 61 0.84 16.74 -15.55
N ALA A 62 -0.40 16.91 -15.10
CA ALA A 62 -1.34 17.85 -15.69
C ALA A 62 -0.81 19.29 -15.62
N LEU A 63 -0.26 19.68 -14.47
CA LEU A 63 0.38 20.98 -14.31
C LEU A 63 1.59 21.14 -15.24
N LEU A 64 2.40 20.10 -15.39
CA LEU A 64 3.59 20.14 -16.25
C LEU A 64 3.20 20.30 -17.73
N ALA A 65 2.12 19.65 -18.17
CA ALA A 65 1.56 19.83 -19.50
C ALA A 65 1.08 21.28 -19.70
N ALA A 66 0.25 21.81 -18.80
CA ALA A 66 -0.26 23.18 -18.88
C ALA A 66 0.86 24.24 -18.89
N LEU A 67 1.89 24.09 -18.05
CA LEU A 67 3.03 25.02 -18.03
C LEU A 67 3.80 25.02 -19.36
N ARG A 68 3.91 23.87 -20.03
CA ARG A 68 4.63 23.76 -21.31
C ARG A 68 3.78 24.25 -22.47
N GLU A 69 2.52 23.83 -22.54
CA GLU A 69 1.63 24.07 -23.68
C GLU A 69 1.04 25.48 -23.65
N ASP A 70 0.57 25.95 -22.50
CA ASP A 70 -0.17 27.20 -22.39
C ASP A 70 0.72 28.40 -22.03
N ILE A 71 1.80 28.16 -21.28
CA ILE A 71 2.68 29.21 -20.75
C ILE A 71 4.03 29.24 -21.48
N GLY A 72 4.37 28.21 -22.27
CA GLY A 72 5.62 28.14 -23.02
C GLY A 72 6.87 27.99 -22.15
N LEU A 73 6.71 27.55 -20.89
CA LEU A 73 7.82 27.30 -19.97
C LEU A 73 8.52 25.99 -20.34
N ASN A 74 9.45 26.08 -21.30
CA ASN A 74 10.19 24.92 -21.83
C ASN A 74 11.53 24.65 -21.12
N GLY A 75 11.93 25.49 -20.16
CA GLY A 75 13.18 25.32 -19.42
C GLY A 75 13.04 24.31 -18.29
N ASP A 76 13.67 23.13 -18.44
CA ASP A 76 13.63 22.05 -17.43
C ASP A 76 14.08 22.50 -16.02
N HIS A 77 15.04 23.41 -15.92
CA HIS A 77 15.49 23.96 -14.63
C HIS A 77 14.45 24.85 -13.94
N ALA A 78 13.74 25.69 -14.71
CA ALA A 78 12.70 26.57 -14.18
C ALA A 78 11.48 25.77 -13.72
N LEU A 79 11.07 24.78 -14.52
CA LEU A 79 10.01 23.83 -14.16
C LEU A 79 10.39 23.05 -12.89
N ALA A 80 11.61 22.49 -12.81
CA ALA A 80 12.05 21.73 -11.65
C ALA A 80 11.98 22.55 -10.34
N HIS A 81 12.47 23.79 -10.35
CA HIS A 81 12.41 24.67 -9.18
C HIS A 81 10.97 25.03 -8.77
N PHE A 82 10.11 25.31 -9.75
CA PHE A 82 8.69 25.60 -9.51
C PHE A 82 7.97 24.40 -8.87
N PHE A 83 8.18 23.20 -9.41
CA PHE A 83 7.61 21.97 -8.84
C PHE A 83 8.12 21.67 -7.43
N GLN A 84 9.41 21.86 -7.17
CA GLN A 84 9.95 21.72 -5.81
C GLN A 84 9.26 22.69 -4.84
N THR A 85 9.03 23.93 -5.27
CA THR A 85 8.34 24.94 -4.45
C THR A 85 6.89 24.55 -4.17
N ILE A 86 6.15 24.05 -5.17
CA ILE A 86 4.77 23.57 -4.99
C ILE A 86 4.74 22.36 -4.05
N ARG A 87 5.61 21.37 -4.29
CA ARG A 87 5.67 20.16 -3.47
C ARG A 87 6.02 20.46 -2.02
N ALA A 88 6.91 21.43 -1.77
CA ALA A 88 7.26 21.88 -0.43
C ALA A 88 6.10 22.55 0.33
N ARG A 89 5.08 23.05 -0.38
CA ARG A 89 3.87 23.65 0.21
C ARG A 89 2.75 22.64 0.44
N ARG A 90 2.88 21.41 -0.06
CA ARG A 90 1.85 20.38 0.13
C ARG A 90 1.79 19.98 1.61
N PRO A 91 0.59 19.71 2.14
CA PRO A 91 0.46 19.11 3.46
C PRO A 91 1.29 17.82 3.53
N VAL A 92 2.18 17.75 4.52
CA VAL A 92 2.97 16.54 4.77
C VAL A 92 2.08 15.53 5.49
N PRO A 93 1.99 14.27 5.02
CA PRO A 93 1.32 13.23 5.78
C PRO A 93 1.88 13.13 7.19
N THR A 94 1.01 13.11 8.20
CA THR A 94 1.42 13.17 9.62
C THR A 94 1.60 11.80 10.27
N GLY A 95 1.29 10.72 9.54
CA GLY A 95 1.39 9.34 10.04
C GLY A 95 2.76 8.71 9.75
N GLN A 96 2.99 7.53 10.32
CA GLN A 96 4.12 6.68 9.96
C GLN A 96 3.63 5.56 9.03
N PRO A 97 3.78 5.72 7.70
CA PRO A 97 3.42 4.65 6.77
C PRO A 97 4.42 3.49 6.84
N ALA A 98 3.98 2.30 6.46
CA ALA A 98 4.81 1.11 6.34
C ALA A 98 5.75 1.17 5.12
N LEU A 99 5.42 1.97 4.11
CA LEU A 99 6.20 2.16 2.90
C LEU A 99 6.66 3.61 2.80
N ARG A 100 7.85 3.83 2.24
CA ARG A 100 8.21 5.14 1.69
C ARG A 100 7.49 5.30 0.37
N ILE A 101 6.69 6.35 0.22
CA ILE A 101 5.83 6.59 -0.94
C ILE A 101 6.12 7.97 -1.49
N HIS A 102 6.36 8.07 -2.80
CA HIS A 102 6.64 9.33 -3.47
C HIS A 102 5.86 9.43 -4.79
N SER A 103 5.16 10.55 -4.99
CA SER A 103 4.58 10.90 -6.28
C SER A 103 5.66 11.38 -7.24
N VAL A 104 5.66 10.84 -8.46
CA VAL A 104 6.61 11.16 -9.52
C VAL A 104 5.83 11.63 -10.75
N ALA A 105 6.27 12.75 -11.30
CA ALA A 105 5.82 13.22 -12.61
C ALA A 105 7.00 13.06 -13.57
N GLY A 106 6.87 12.12 -14.50
CA GLY A 106 7.91 11.88 -15.48
C GLY A 106 8.04 13.06 -16.43
N ALA A 107 8.93 14.01 -16.15
CA ALA A 107 9.08 15.23 -16.97
C ALA A 107 9.40 14.95 -18.45
N ARG A 108 9.99 13.79 -18.76
CA ARG A 108 10.26 13.33 -20.12
C ARG A 108 9.18 12.43 -20.70
N THR A 109 8.58 11.58 -19.88
CA THR A 109 7.59 10.59 -20.34
C THR A 109 6.16 11.13 -20.33
N GLY A 110 5.90 12.22 -19.62
CA GLY A 110 4.56 12.73 -19.37
C GLY A 110 3.68 11.78 -18.55
N ARG A 111 4.26 10.77 -17.90
CA ARG A 111 3.50 9.73 -17.18
C ARG A 111 3.49 10.01 -15.68
N PRO A 112 2.32 9.91 -15.02
CA PRO A 112 2.24 9.94 -13.57
C PRO A 112 2.64 8.57 -13.02
N LEU A 113 3.50 8.56 -12.01
CA LEU A 113 4.01 7.35 -11.38
C LEU A 113 4.05 7.52 -9.86
N VAL A 114 3.93 6.42 -9.15
CA VAL A 114 4.08 6.35 -7.69
C VAL A 114 5.22 5.40 -7.38
N HIS A 115 6.25 5.90 -6.71
CA HIS A 115 7.38 5.10 -6.25
C HIS A 115 7.13 4.65 -4.83
N ILE A 116 7.26 3.34 -4.59
CA ILE A 116 7.13 2.72 -3.27
C ILE A 116 8.43 2.04 -2.88
N ALA A 117 8.78 2.06 -1.59
CA ALA A 117 9.97 1.37 -1.10
C ALA A 117 9.88 0.97 0.38
N ARG A 118 10.49 -0.18 0.71
CA ARG A 118 10.71 -0.62 2.10
C ARG A 118 12.03 -1.36 2.20
N GLY A 119 12.97 -0.85 3.00
CA GLY A 119 14.33 -1.36 3.02
C GLY A 119 14.98 -1.31 1.63
N SER A 120 15.46 -2.46 1.15
CA SER A 120 16.02 -2.65 -0.19
C SER A 120 14.97 -2.80 -1.30
N MET A 121 13.71 -3.09 -0.95
CA MET A 121 12.64 -3.28 -1.93
C MET A 121 12.17 -1.94 -2.48
N LYS A 122 12.03 -1.88 -3.81
CA LYS A 122 11.55 -0.71 -4.56
C LYS A 122 10.57 -1.18 -5.62
N GLY A 123 9.53 -0.39 -5.83
CA GLY A 123 8.49 -0.64 -6.83
C GLY A 123 8.04 0.67 -7.45
N GLU A 124 7.53 0.56 -8.67
CA GLU A 124 6.90 1.64 -9.41
C GLU A 124 5.49 1.19 -9.75
N LEU A 125 4.52 2.06 -9.50
CA LEU A 125 3.10 1.85 -9.74
C LEU A 125 2.57 2.99 -10.60
N THR A 126 1.62 2.69 -11.47
CA THR A 126 0.70 3.69 -12.02
C THR A 126 -0.24 4.21 -10.91
N PRO A 127 -0.90 5.37 -11.10
CA PRO A 127 -1.89 5.87 -10.14
C PRO A 127 -3.00 4.86 -9.85
N ASP A 128 -3.45 4.11 -10.85
CA ASP A 128 -4.51 3.11 -10.69
C ASP A 128 -4.02 1.90 -9.90
N GLU A 129 -2.85 1.35 -10.20
CA GLU A 129 -2.23 0.29 -9.40
C GLU A 129 -1.98 0.74 -7.94
N ALA A 130 -1.63 2.01 -7.72
CA ALA A 130 -1.47 2.56 -6.37
C ALA A 130 -2.81 2.66 -5.62
N ARG A 131 -3.91 2.99 -6.29
CA ARG A 131 -5.26 2.98 -5.70
C ARG A 131 -5.76 1.58 -5.43
N GLU A 132 -5.55 0.64 -6.34
CA GLU A 132 -5.89 -0.78 -6.15
C GLU A 132 -5.10 -1.36 -4.96
N MET A 133 -3.80 -1.08 -4.89
CA MET A 133 -3.00 -1.44 -3.73
C MET A 133 -3.53 -0.79 -2.44
N ALA A 134 -3.88 0.50 -2.46
CA ALA A 134 -4.46 1.16 -1.30
C ALA A 134 -5.78 0.51 -0.83
N GLN A 135 -6.62 0.09 -1.77
CA GLN A 135 -7.86 -0.62 -1.47
C GLN A 135 -7.57 -1.95 -0.76
N HIS A 136 -6.69 -2.79 -1.33
CA HIS A 136 -6.31 -4.06 -0.69
C HIS A 136 -5.70 -3.89 0.69
N TRP A 137 -4.92 -2.83 0.89
CA TRP A 137 -4.37 -2.50 2.20
C TRP A 137 -5.47 -2.10 3.21
N THR A 138 -6.45 -1.32 2.76
CA THR A 138 -7.61 -0.94 3.59
C THR A 138 -8.46 -2.15 3.96
N GLU A 139 -8.69 -3.06 3.00
CA GLU A 139 -9.40 -4.32 3.22
C GLU A 139 -8.68 -5.20 4.25
N ALA A 140 -7.36 -5.37 4.13
CA ALA A 140 -6.57 -6.16 5.06
C ALA A 140 -6.60 -5.59 6.50
N ALA A 141 -6.51 -4.26 6.65
CA ALA A 141 -6.59 -3.60 7.94
C ALA A 141 -7.99 -3.76 8.58
N THR A 142 -9.04 -3.60 7.78
CA THR A 142 -10.43 -3.75 8.22
C THR A 142 -10.72 -5.19 8.62
N ALA A 143 -10.27 -6.16 7.81
CA ALA A 143 -10.40 -7.58 8.10
C ALA A 143 -9.70 -7.95 9.42
N ALA A 144 -8.49 -7.44 9.68
CA ALA A 144 -7.78 -7.70 10.95
C ALA A 144 -8.57 -7.21 12.18
N GLN A 145 -9.20 -6.04 12.09
CA GLN A 145 -10.03 -5.51 13.17
C GLN A 145 -11.31 -6.31 13.36
N ILE A 146 -11.95 -6.74 12.27
CA ILE A 146 -13.14 -7.60 12.30
C ILE A 146 -12.81 -8.96 12.90
N ASP A 147 -11.69 -9.57 12.47
CA ASP A 147 -11.24 -10.89 12.89
C ASP A 147 -11.08 -10.99 14.41
N VAL A 148 -10.51 -9.96 15.05
CA VAL A 148 -10.36 -9.93 16.51
C VAL A 148 -11.69 -9.70 17.22
N ARG A 149 -12.55 -8.83 16.70
CA ARG A 149 -13.89 -8.63 17.27
C ARG A 149 -14.76 -9.88 17.16
N LEU A 150 -14.64 -10.61 16.06
CA LEU A 150 -15.34 -11.86 15.84
C LEU A 150 -14.81 -12.97 16.76
N ARG A 151 -13.49 -13.08 16.93
CA ARG A 151 -12.90 -13.99 17.94
C ARG A 151 -13.42 -13.70 19.34
N TYR A 152 -13.43 -12.43 19.73
CA TYR A 152 -13.96 -12.02 21.02
C TYR A 152 -15.43 -12.41 21.18
N ALA A 153 -16.29 -12.06 20.21
CA ALA A 153 -17.71 -12.37 20.25
C ALA A 153 -18.01 -13.89 20.27
N LEU A 154 -17.22 -14.69 19.53
CA LEU A 154 -17.34 -16.15 19.56
C LEU A 154 -16.84 -16.75 20.88
N GLY A 155 -15.83 -16.14 21.51
CA GLY A 155 -15.31 -16.56 22.81
C GLY A 155 -16.27 -16.32 23.98
N GLU A 156 -17.20 -15.37 23.84
CA GLU A 156 -18.30 -15.16 24.80
C GLU A 156 -19.41 -16.24 24.65
N TRP A 157 -19.35 -17.07 23.60
CA TRP A 157 -20.31 -18.15 23.41
C TRP A 157 -19.84 -19.43 24.10
N ASP A 158 -20.52 -19.79 25.18
CA ASP A 158 -20.32 -20.99 26.00
C ASP A 158 -20.36 -22.34 25.24
N ARG A 159 -20.80 -22.34 23.99
CA ARG A 159 -20.87 -23.53 23.11
C ARG A 159 -19.63 -23.74 22.25
N LEU A 160 -18.71 -22.79 22.20
CA LEU A 160 -17.50 -22.87 21.40
C LEU A 160 -16.27 -22.85 22.30
N THR A 161 -15.39 -23.81 22.08
CA THR A 161 -14.07 -23.82 22.69
C THR A 161 -13.11 -22.92 21.92
N PRO A 162 -12.04 -22.40 22.56
CA PRO A 162 -11.01 -21.62 21.88
C PRO A 162 -10.41 -22.34 20.66
N ASP A 163 -10.21 -23.66 20.74
CA ASP A 163 -9.66 -24.47 19.65
C ASP A 163 -10.60 -24.54 18.44
N GLU A 164 -11.92 -24.62 18.66
CA GLU A 164 -12.92 -24.61 17.60
C GLU A 164 -12.99 -23.25 16.90
N ILE A 165 -12.84 -22.15 17.65
CA ILE A 165 -12.78 -20.80 17.11
C ILE A 165 -11.54 -20.67 16.22
N GLU A 166 -10.36 -21.07 16.70
CA GLU A 166 -9.13 -21.00 15.90
C GLU A 166 -9.19 -21.91 14.66
N HIS A 167 -9.82 -23.08 14.77
CA HIS A 167 -10.06 -23.94 13.61
C HIS A 167 -10.93 -23.26 12.55
N LEU A 168 -11.99 -22.55 12.96
CA LEU A 168 -12.87 -21.82 12.05
C LEU A 168 -12.12 -20.71 11.30
N PHE A 169 -11.28 -19.94 11.99
CA PHE A 169 -10.45 -18.93 11.34
C PHE A 169 -9.38 -19.55 10.41
N ALA A 170 -8.79 -20.68 10.79
CA ALA A 170 -7.86 -21.39 9.93
C ALA A 170 -8.53 -21.89 8.65
N LEU A 171 -9.80 -22.30 8.71
CA LEU A 171 -10.59 -22.67 7.52
C LEU A 171 -10.88 -21.45 6.64
N LEU A 172 -11.31 -20.33 7.22
CA LEU A 172 -11.59 -19.10 6.47
C LEU A 172 -10.34 -18.58 5.75
N GLN A 173 -9.17 -18.62 6.40
CA GLN A 173 -7.90 -18.22 5.79
C GLN A 173 -7.47 -19.12 4.62
N LYS A 174 -7.89 -20.39 4.58
CA LYS A 174 -7.61 -21.29 3.45
C LYS A 174 -8.45 -20.96 2.22
N VAL A 175 -9.66 -20.43 2.41
CA VAL A 175 -10.56 -20.05 1.30
C VAL A 175 -10.13 -18.73 0.64
N GLN A 176 -9.37 -17.90 1.35
CA GLN A 176 -8.85 -16.63 0.84
C GLN A 176 -7.49 -16.72 0.13
N ARG A 177 -6.85 -17.90 0.09
CA ARG A 177 -5.62 -18.16 -0.68
C ARG A 177 -5.95 -18.72 -2.05
#